data_AF-A0AAU1YDQ2-F1
#
_entry.id   AF-A0AAU1YDQ2-F1
#
_cell.length_a   1.000
_cell.length_b   1.000
_cell.length_c   1.000
_cell.angle_alpha   90.00
_cell.angle_beta   90.00
_cell.angle_gamma   90.00
#
_symmetry.space_group_name_H-M   'P 1'
#
loop_
_entity.id
_entity.type
_entity.pdbx_description
1 polymer ?
#
loop_
_entity_poly.entity_id
_entity_poly.type
_entity_poly.pdbx_seq_one_letter_code
_entity_poly.pdbx_strand_id
1 'polypeptide(L)'
;MRLPDAPEGTTVAFTDGRWEGDGVVIELQPQCGIGDMTGDAAADAVGAIKVTTGGTGKFYGLVTWRNDAGTPVPAAAVSLGDRTPVVSIDISSAPVRQATVVYLTRGDSEPTAVVTLRRTAVYQVTEPAMVELHHSDAPYTP
;
A
#
# COMPACT_ATOMS: atom_id res chain seq x y z
N MET A 1 -3.74 2.84 -13.86
CA MET A 1 -4.12 2.33 -12.51
C MET A 1 -4.56 3.52 -11.66
N ARG A 2 -5.59 3.38 -10.83
CA ARG A 2 -6.02 4.41 -9.88
C ARG A 2 -5.25 4.25 -8.57
N LEU A 3 -4.65 5.33 -8.05
CA LEU A 3 -4.12 5.29 -6.69
C LEU A 3 -5.28 5.35 -5.69
N PRO A 4 -5.25 4.53 -4.63
CA PRO A 4 -6.27 4.57 -3.58
C PRO A 4 -6.36 5.98 -3.01
N ASP A 5 -7.58 6.46 -2.82
CA ASP A 5 -7.87 7.73 -2.15
C ASP A 5 -7.32 9.01 -2.86
N ALA A 6 -6.79 8.87 -4.08
CA ALA A 6 -6.38 9.99 -4.94
C ALA A 6 -7.53 10.51 -5.84
N PRO A 7 -7.48 11.79 -6.30
CA PRO A 7 -8.47 12.37 -7.22
C PRO A 7 -8.53 11.63 -8.58
N GLU A 8 -9.70 11.61 -9.21
CA GLU A 8 -9.89 10.97 -10.52
C GLU A 8 -9.12 11.68 -11.65
N GLY A 9 -8.74 10.94 -12.68
CA GLY A 9 -8.09 11.48 -13.90
C GLY A 9 -6.66 11.99 -13.73
N THR A 10 -6.08 11.91 -12.54
CA THR A 10 -4.76 12.46 -12.23
C THR A 10 -3.63 11.47 -12.53
N THR A 11 -2.66 11.88 -13.34
CA THR A 11 -1.38 11.15 -13.47
C THR A 11 -0.48 11.56 -12.31
N VAL A 12 -0.20 10.64 -11.41
CA VAL A 12 0.67 10.88 -10.25
C VAL A 12 2.09 10.51 -10.61
N ALA A 13 2.95 11.53 -10.73
CA ALA A 13 4.39 11.37 -10.86
C ALA A 13 5.05 11.92 -9.60
N PHE A 14 5.72 11.03 -8.85
CA PHE A 14 6.44 11.44 -7.64
C PHE A 14 7.73 12.18 -8.01
N THR A 15 7.97 13.30 -7.33
CA THR A 15 9.28 13.96 -7.28
C THR A 15 9.79 13.80 -5.85
N ASP A 16 10.95 13.18 -5.67
CA ASP A 16 11.53 12.87 -4.35
C ASP A 16 10.56 12.16 -3.40
N GLY A 17 9.76 11.24 -3.95
CA GLY A 17 8.79 10.45 -3.19
C GLY A 17 7.51 11.21 -2.80
N ARG A 18 7.30 12.42 -3.32
CA ARG A 18 6.12 13.24 -3.03
C ARG A 18 5.40 13.65 -4.32
N TRP A 19 4.08 13.71 -4.24
CA TRP A 19 3.23 14.37 -5.21
C TRP A 19 2.21 15.26 -4.49
N GLU A 20 1.86 16.39 -5.09
CA GLU A 20 0.87 17.33 -4.55
C GLU A 20 0.05 17.95 -5.68
N GLY A 21 -1.27 18.00 -5.49
CA GLY A 21 -2.22 18.57 -6.44
C GLY A 21 -3.65 18.50 -5.92
N ASP A 22 -4.49 19.46 -6.31
CA ASP A 22 -5.93 19.51 -5.96
C ASP A 22 -6.24 19.36 -4.45
N GLY A 23 -5.36 19.90 -3.60
CA GLY A 23 -5.50 19.79 -2.14
C GLY A 23 -5.22 18.39 -1.59
N VAL A 24 -4.59 17.52 -2.38
CA VAL A 24 -4.15 16.18 -2.02
C VAL A 24 -2.62 16.12 -2.06
N VAL A 25 -2.06 15.48 -1.05
CA VAL A 25 -0.63 15.18 -0.91
C VAL A 25 -0.49 13.67 -0.82
N ILE A 26 0.36 13.10 -1.68
CA ILE A 26 0.70 11.68 -1.66
C ILE A 26 2.19 11.54 -1.38
N GLU A 27 2.54 10.74 -0.39
CA GLU A 27 3.93 10.52 0.04
C GLU A 27 4.25 9.03 0.02
N LEU A 28 5.30 8.63 -0.71
CA LEU A 28 5.91 7.31 -0.57
C LEU A 28 6.40 7.14 0.88
N GLN A 29 6.07 6.01 1.47
CA GLN A 29 6.55 5.61 2.78
C GLN A 29 7.82 4.77 2.62
N PRO A 30 8.69 4.70 3.64
CA PRO A 30 9.98 4.01 3.52
C PRO A 30 9.86 2.48 3.38
N GLN A 31 8.71 1.89 3.75
CA GLN A 31 8.48 0.45 3.64
C GLN A 31 8.30 0.05 2.17
N CYS A 32 9.15 -0.88 1.74
CA CYS A 32 9.13 -1.43 0.39
C CYS A 32 9.55 -2.90 0.41
N GLY A 33 8.86 -3.73 -0.36
CA GLY A 33 9.26 -5.10 -0.69
C GLY A 33 9.59 -5.21 -2.17
N ILE A 34 10.61 -6.01 -2.52
CA ILE A 34 11.05 -6.25 -3.90
C ILE A 34 10.95 -7.76 -4.22
N GLY A 35 10.36 -8.10 -5.37
CA GLY A 35 10.22 -9.49 -5.82
C GLY A 35 9.22 -9.64 -6.98
N ASP A 36 9.17 -10.82 -7.61
CA ASP A 36 8.21 -11.11 -8.70
C ASP A 36 6.77 -11.15 -8.15
N MET A 37 5.94 -10.16 -8.52
CA MET A 37 4.54 -10.04 -8.10
C MET A 37 3.56 -10.15 -9.27
N THR A 38 4.01 -9.87 -10.49
CA THR A 38 3.19 -9.86 -11.71
C THR A 38 3.39 -11.08 -12.60
N GLY A 39 4.41 -11.89 -12.32
CA GLY A 39 4.61 -13.20 -12.89
C GLY A 39 5.49 -13.26 -14.13
N ASP A 40 6.18 -12.18 -14.47
CA ASP A 40 7.08 -12.05 -15.63
C ASP A 40 8.56 -12.34 -15.30
N ALA A 41 8.83 -12.80 -14.07
CA ALA A 41 10.15 -13.07 -13.49
C ALA A 41 11.06 -11.82 -13.31
N ALA A 42 10.63 -10.63 -13.74
CA ALA A 42 11.28 -9.39 -13.35
C ALA A 42 10.91 -9.08 -11.89
N ALA A 43 11.84 -8.46 -11.16
CA ALA A 43 11.57 -8.04 -9.79
C ALA A 43 10.70 -6.78 -9.80
N ASP A 44 9.51 -6.88 -9.23
CA ASP A 44 8.57 -5.78 -9.02
C ASP A 44 8.80 -5.12 -7.66
N ALA A 45 8.18 -3.96 -7.44
CA ALA A 45 8.20 -3.27 -6.16
C ALA A 45 6.79 -3.13 -5.58
N VAL A 46 6.61 -3.48 -4.31
CA VAL A 46 5.43 -3.12 -3.52
C VAL A 46 5.84 -2.07 -2.51
N GLY A 47 5.24 -0.89 -2.58
CA GLY A 47 5.52 0.21 -1.66
C GLY A 47 4.26 0.73 -0.97
N ALA A 48 4.44 1.27 0.22
CA ALA A 48 3.37 1.95 0.94
C ALA A 48 3.30 3.43 0.56
N ILE A 49 2.09 3.97 0.50
CA ILE A 49 1.83 5.40 0.30
C ILE A 49 0.99 5.94 1.45
N LYS A 50 1.13 7.24 1.71
CA LYS A 50 0.25 8.00 2.61
C LYS A 50 -0.40 9.13 1.82
N VAL A 51 -1.72 9.19 1.84
CA VAL A 51 -2.54 10.21 1.21
C VAL A 51 -3.11 11.13 2.29
N THR A 52 -2.81 12.42 2.16
CA THR A 52 -3.41 13.49 2.97
C THR A 52 -4.29 14.33 2.05
N THR A 53 -5.52 14.54 2.45
CA THR A 53 -6.47 15.44 1.78
C THR A 53 -6.70 16.67 2.66
N GLY A 54 -7.61 17.58 2.27
CA GLY A 54 -7.94 18.78 3.05
C GLY A 54 -8.52 18.52 4.46
N GLY A 55 -8.80 17.27 4.84
CA GLY A 55 -9.25 16.90 6.18
C GLY A 55 -8.12 16.49 7.14
N THR A 56 -8.49 16.02 8.33
CA THR A 56 -7.53 15.49 9.33
C THR A 56 -7.13 14.03 9.08
N GLY A 57 -7.76 13.37 8.11
CA GLY A 57 -7.47 11.98 7.75
C GLY A 57 -6.04 11.80 7.23
N LYS A 58 -5.52 10.61 7.43
CA LYS A 58 -4.22 10.13 6.93
C LYS A 58 -4.44 8.72 6.40
N PHE A 59 -4.70 8.62 5.10
CA PHE A 59 -5.03 7.35 4.47
C PHE A 59 -3.77 6.66 4.00
N TYR A 60 -3.66 5.36 4.25
CA TYR A 60 -2.54 4.55 3.79
C TYR A 60 -2.99 3.59 2.71
N GLY A 61 -2.09 3.25 1.81
CA GLY A 61 -2.34 2.29 0.74
C GLY A 61 -1.08 1.56 0.33
N LEU A 62 -1.25 0.48 -0.43
CA LEU A 62 -0.16 -0.23 -1.08
C LEU A 62 -0.27 -0.03 -2.59
N VAL A 63 0.88 0.03 -3.24
CA VAL A 63 1.00 0.11 -4.69
C VAL A 63 2.07 -0.87 -5.15
N THR A 64 1.73 -1.66 -6.16
CA THR A 64 2.68 -2.50 -6.91
C THR A 64 3.09 -1.76 -8.18
N TRP A 65 4.39 -1.60 -8.37
CA TRP A 65 5.00 -1.19 -9.65
C TRP A 65 5.63 -2.41 -10.31
N ARG A 66 5.15 -2.74 -11.51
CA ARG A 66 5.78 -3.72 -12.39
C ARG A 66 7.08 -3.17 -12.94
N ASN A 67 8.11 -3.99 -13.01
CA ASN A 67 9.36 -3.62 -13.65
C ASN A 67 9.31 -3.90 -15.17
N ASP A 68 8.99 -2.87 -15.95
CA ASP A 68 9.02 -2.92 -17.41
C ASP A 68 10.40 -2.47 -17.92
N ALA A 69 11.32 -3.43 -18.07
CA ALA A 69 12.67 -3.22 -18.58
C ALA A 69 13.47 -2.12 -17.83
N GLY A 70 13.33 -2.06 -16.51
CA GLY A 70 13.95 -1.05 -15.63
C GLY A 70 13.07 0.17 -15.36
N THR A 71 11.92 0.28 -16.04
CA THR A 71 10.95 1.36 -15.84
C THR A 71 9.82 0.89 -14.91
N PRO A 72 9.59 1.54 -13.76
CA PRO A 72 8.49 1.17 -12.87
C PRO A 72 7.14 1.62 -13.45
N VAL A 73 6.25 0.67 -13.69
CA VAL A 73 4.89 0.90 -14.22
C VAL A 73 3.85 0.51 -13.16
N PRO A 74 2.97 1.41 -12.71
CA PRO A 74 1.95 1.06 -11.72
C PRO A 74 1.02 -0.06 -12.24
N ALA A 75 0.96 -1.18 -11.51
CA ALA A 75 0.25 -2.39 -11.91
C ALA A 75 -1.00 -2.62 -11.04
N ALA A 76 -0.87 -2.52 -9.72
CA ALA A 76 -1.96 -2.77 -8.79
C ALA A 76 -1.90 -1.88 -7.54
N ALA A 77 -3.05 -1.67 -6.89
CA ALA A 77 -3.09 -0.97 -5.61
C ALA A 77 -4.25 -1.40 -4.70
N VAL A 78 -4.17 -1.06 -3.41
CA VAL A 78 -5.23 -1.26 -2.41
C VAL A 78 -5.18 -0.19 -1.32
N SER A 79 -6.35 0.27 -0.84
CA SER A 79 -6.43 1.15 0.34
C SER A 79 -6.35 0.32 1.61
N LEU A 80 -5.57 0.79 2.57
CA LEU A 80 -5.53 0.27 3.95
C LEU A 80 -6.37 1.14 4.90
N GLY A 81 -6.96 2.24 4.43
CA GLY A 81 -7.82 3.11 5.22
C GLY A 81 -7.09 4.20 6.02
N ASP A 82 -7.83 4.84 6.92
CA ASP A 82 -7.36 5.98 7.74
C ASP A 82 -6.57 5.51 8.97
N ARG A 83 -5.44 6.18 9.25
CA ARG A 83 -4.52 5.92 10.38
C ARG A 83 -3.99 4.49 10.43
N THR A 84 -3.65 3.92 9.27
CA THR A 84 -3.10 2.57 9.15
C THR A 84 -1.61 2.54 8.72
N PRO A 85 -0.67 3.05 9.53
CA PRO A 85 0.73 3.11 9.14
C PRO A 85 1.30 1.71 8.90
N VAL A 86 1.95 1.56 7.75
CA VAL A 86 2.64 0.31 7.37
C VAL A 86 3.96 0.20 8.14
N VAL A 87 4.21 -0.98 8.69
CA VAL A 87 5.39 -1.32 9.50
C VAL A 87 6.42 -2.06 8.65
N SER A 88 5.99 -3.07 7.88
CA SER A 88 6.88 -3.82 6.97
C SER A 88 6.12 -4.39 5.78
N ILE A 89 6.86 -4.68 4.70
CA ILE A 89 6.39 -5.33 3.49
C ILE A 89 7.44 -6.37 3.11
N ASP A 90 7.05 -7.64 3.07
CA ASP A 90 7.89 -8.76 2.68
C ASP A 90 7.25 -9.47 1.49
N ILE A 91 8.03 -9.77 0.45
CA ILE A 91 7.55 -10.47 -0.74
C ILE A 91 8.04 -11.91 -0.71
N SER A 92 7.11 -12.85 -0.81
CA SER A 92 7.43 -14.27 -0.98
C SER A 92 7.91 -14.55 -2.41
N SER A 93 8.93 -15.39 -2.54
CA SER A 93 9.43 -15.82 -3.84
C SER A 93 8.42 -16.72 -4.59
N ALA A 94 8.66 -16.92 -5.87
CA ALA A 94 7.94 -17.91 -6.66
C ALA A 94 7.94 -19.30 -5.96
N PRO A 95 6.86 -20.09 -6.09
CA PRO A 95 5.71 -19.87 -6.96
C PRO A 95 4.56 -19.05 -6.34
N VAL A 96 4.66 -18.65 -5.06
CA VAL A 96 3.51 -18.13 -4.30
C VAL A 96 3.16 -16.68 -4.65
N ARG A 97 4.17 -15.80 -4.88
CA ARG A 97 3.99 -14.41 -5.35
C ARG A 97 2.98 -13.60 -4.52
N GLN A 98 3.22 -13.56 -3.22
CA GLN A 98 2.40 -12.82 -2.26
C GLN A 98 3.23 -11.80 -1.50
N ALA A 99 2.62 -10.67 -1.16
CA ALA A 99 3.17 -9.68 -0.24
C ALA A 99 2.55 -9.86 1.16
N THR A 100 3.38 -10.15 2.15
CA THR A 100 3.03 -10.08 3.56
C THR A 100 3.27 -8.67 4.05
N VAL A 101 2.22 -8.01 4.53
CA VAL A 101 2.26 -6.62 4.97
C VAL A 101 1.84 -6.54 6.43
N VAL A 102 2.70 -5.93 7.22
CA VAL A 102 2.40 -5.61 8.62
C VAL A 102 2.02 -4.15 8.70
N TYR A 103 0.86 -3.84 9.27
CA TYR A 103 0.42 -2.47 9.50
C TYR A 103 -0.33 -2.35 10.83
N LEU A 104 -0.36 -1.15 11.39
CA LEU A 104 -1.15 -0.86 12.57
C LEU A 104 -2.57 -0.46 12.13
N THR A 105 -3.58 -0.81 12.91
CA THR A 105 -4.97 -0.44 12.63
C THR A 105 -5.81 -0.50 13.92
N ARG A 106 -7.11 -0.31 13.80
CA ARG A 106 -8.11 -0.47 14.87
C ARG A 106 -8.98 -1.68 14.63
N GLY A 107 -9.69 -2.12 15.66
CA GLY A 107 -10.83 -3.03 15.50
C GLY A 107 -12.00 -2.33 14.80
N ASP A 108 -12.79 -3.09 14.07
CA ASP A 108 -13.91 -2.55 13.26
C ASP A 108 -14.93 -1.77 14.09
N SER A 109 -15.15 -2.17 15.34
CA SER A 109 -16.07 -1.55 16.30
C SER A 109 -15.49 -0.36 17.08
N GLU A 110 -14.21 -0.06 16.90
CA GLU A 110 -13.52 0.98 17.67
C GLU A 110 -13.60 2.37 17.03
N PRO A 111 -13.43 3.45 17.82
CA PRO A 111 -13.39 4.81 17.28
C PRO A 111 -12.30 4.99 16.20
N THR A 112 -12.55 5.86 15.22
CA THR A 112 -11.65 6.07 14.06
C THR A 112 -10.28 6.68 14.41
N ALA A 113 -10.12 7.23 15.61
CA ALA A 113 -8.89 7.88 16.06
C ALA A 113 -7.93 6.94 16.83
N VAL A 114 -8.34 5.71 17.15
CA VAL A 114 -7.49 4.79 17.91
C VAL A 114 -6.71 3.85 17.00
N VAL A 115 -5.60 3.31 17.50
CA VAL A 115 -4.79 2.28 16.86
C VAL A 115 -4.45 1.27 17.95
N THR A 116 -5.00 0.06 17.83
CA THR A 116 -5.05 -0.94 18.91
C THR A 116 -4.66 -2.33 18.41
N LEU A 117 -4.49 -2.50 17.10
CA LEU A 117 -4.15 -3.75 16.47
C LEU A 117 -2.88 -3.60 15.63
N ARG A 118 -2.06 -4.65 15.66
CA ARG A 118 -1.05 -4.94 14.66
C ARG A 118 -1.60 -6.04 13.76
N ARG A 119 -1.89 -5.69 12.51
CA ARG A 119 -2.37 -6.62 11.49
C ARG A 119 -1.21 -7.14 10.66
N THR A 120 -1.19 -8.45 10.41
CA THR A 120 -0.34 -9.10 9.40
C THR A 120 -1.27 -9.64 8.32
N ALA A 121 -1.27 -9.00 7.16
CA ALA A 121 -2.14 -9.33 6.04
C ALA A 121 -1.33 -9.82 4.84
N VAL A 122 -1.88 -10.77 4.10
CA VAL A 122 -1.26 -11.35 2.91
C VAL A 122 -2.04 -10.90 1.69
N TYR A 123 -1.36 -10.27 0.74
CA TYR A 123 -1.94 -9.75 -0.50
C TYR A 123 -1.37 -10.47 -1.72
N GLN A 124 -2.20 -10.55 -2.76
CA GLN A 124 -1.80 -10.97 -4.10
C GLN A 124 -2.22 -9.94 -5.14
N VAL A 125 -1.43 -9.78 -6.19
CA VAL A 125 -1.79 -8.93 -7.34
C VAL A 125 -2.84 -9.64 -8.19
N THR A 126 -4.00 -9.00 -8.32
CA THR A 126 -5.02 -9.27 -9.33
C THR A 126 -5.25 -7.96 -10.06
N GLU A 127 -4.40 -7.65 -11.05
CA GLU A 127 -4.41 -6.33 -11.71
C GLU A 127 -5.85 -5.90 -12.09
N PRO A 128 -6.26 -4.67 -11.78
CA PRO A 128 -5.47 -3.55 -11.25
C PRO A 128 -5.46 -3.42 -9.71
N ALA A 129 -5.83 -4.47 -8.97
CA ALA A 129 -5.97 -4.45 -7.52
C ALA A 129 -4.97 -5.37 -6.81
N MET A 130 -4.63 -5.03 -5.56
CA MET A 130 -4.09 -6.00 -4.63
C MET A 130 -5.24 -6.56 -3.80
N VAL A 131 -5.43 -7.88 -3.81
CA VAL A 131 -6.51 -8.55 -3.07
C VAL A 131 -5.92 -9.13 -1.80
N GLU A 132 -6.52 -8.78 -0.65
CA GLU A 132 -6.21 -9.43 0.62
C GLU A 132 -6.72 -10.87 0.58
N LEU A 133 -5.83 -11.83 0.81
CA LEU A 133 -6.18 -13.25 0.87
C LEU A 133 -6.62 -13.66 2.27
N HIS A 134 -5.90 -13.18 3.28
CA HIS A 134 -6.18 -13.41 4.70
C HIS A 134 -5.34 -12.44 5.55
N HIS A 135 -5.71 -12.30 6.82
CA HIS A 135 -4.93 -11.59 7.82
C HIS A 135 -5.00 -12.25 9.18
N SER A 136 -4.13 -11.80 10.08
CA SER A 136 -4.18 -12.07 11.52
C SER A 136 -3.94 -10.77 12.28
N ASP A 137 -4.60 -10.63 13.44
CA ASP A 137 -4.49 -9.45 14.29
C ASP A 137 -3.90 -9.83 15.64
N ALA A 138 -2.99 -8.98 16.13
CA ALA A 138 -2.48 -9.01 17.49
C ALA A 138 -2.77 -7.68 18.19
N PRO A 139 -3.02 -7.68 19.51
CA PRO A 139 -3.12 -6.43 20.27
C PRO A 139 -1.87 -5.57 20.12
N TYR A 140 -2.07 -4.27 19.99
CA TYR A 140 -1.04 -3.25 19.95
C TYR A 140 -1.34 -2.18 20.99
N THR A 141 -0.35 -1.90 21.83
CA THR A 141 -0.36 -0.77 22.77
C THR A 141 0.80 0.13 22.38
N PRO A 142 0.55 1.40 22.01
CA PRO A 142 1.58 2.34 21.58
C PRO A 142 2.73 2.55 22.58
#